data_AF-A0A7S3ILV1-F1
#
_entry.id   AF-A0A7S3ILV1-F1
#
_cell.length_a   1.000
_cell.length_b   1.000
_cell.length_c   1.000
_cell.angle_alpha   90.00
_cell.angle_beta   90.00
_cell.angle_gamma   90.00
#
_symmetry.space_group_name_H-M   'P 1'
#
loop_
_entity.id
_entity.type
_entity.pdbx_description
1 polymer ?
#
loop_
_entity_poly.entity_id
_entity_poly.type
_entity_poly.pdbx_seq_one_letter_code
_entity_poly.pdbx_strand_id
1 'polypeptide(L)'
;SKSKKMNGFNSTDIVFVVETCQNCAEHGWNTRHDEAKYTEFFKKVAAAIIERIPNAIIMKNQIPKAYLPFELYNNLVPNEDESMPYFQQVPRTGAFEVSYKGLLVFSKMKG
;
A
#
# COMPACT_ATOMS: atom_id res chain seq x y z
N SER A 1 9.00 -19.68 29.80
CA SER A 1 9.87 -19.97 28.64
C SER A 1 9.28 -19.27 27.42
N LYS A 2 10.03 -18.31 26.86
CA LYS A 2 9.84 -17.56 25.58
C LYS A 2 8.41 -17.27 25.10
N SER A 3 7.92 -16.06 25.42
CA SER A 3 6.79 -15.45 24.69
C SER A 3 7.17 -15.28 23.23
N LYS A 4 6.45 -15.94 22.31
CA LYS A 4 6.59 -15.77 20.86
C LYS A 4 6.26 -14.32 20.54
N LYS A 5 7.23 -13.53 20.04
CA LYS A 5 6.93 -12.23 19.43
C LYS A 5 5.98 -12.49 18.26
N MET A 6 4.76 -11.95 18.29
CA MET A 6 3.95 -11.85 17.09
C MET A 6 4.65 -10.88 16.14
N ASN A 7 4.84 -11.29 14.87
CA ASN A 7 5.45 -10.47 13.83
C ASN A 7 4.44 -9.41 13.34
N GLY A 8 4.11 -8.44 14.19
CA GLY A 8 3.20 -7.33 13.89
C GLY A 8 3.91 -5.99 13.79
N PHE A 9 3.30 -5.02 13.08
CA PHE A 9 3.73 -3.62 13.10
C PHE A 9 3.52 -3.01 14.50
N ASN A 10 4.50 -2.28 15.00
CA ASN A 10 4.39 -1.53 16.25
C ASN A 10 3.65 -0.20 16.00
N SER A 11 3.02 0.36 17.04
CA SER A 11 2.35 1.68 16.98
C SER A 11 3.28 2.82 16.52
N THR A 12 4.58 2.66 16.79
CA THR A 12 5.64 3.61 16.43
C THR A 12 6.13 3.48 14.99
N ASP A 13 5.77 2.42 14.28
CA ASP A 13 6.26 2.20 12.92
C ASP A 13 5.65 3.24 11.97
N ILE A 14 6.49 3.83 11.13
CA ILE A 14 6.07 4.81 10.14
C ILE A 14 5.78 4.05 8.84
N VAL A 15 4.52 3.67 8.63
CA VAL A 15 4.11 2.85 7.48
C VAL A 15 3.37 3.70 6.45
N PHE A 16 3.96 3.86 5.27
CA PHE A 16 3.30 4.43 4.10
C PHE A 16 2.70 3.31 3.27
N VAL A 17 1.46 3.51 2.82
CA VAL A 17 0.81 2.62 1.86
C VAL A 17 0.76 3.31 0.52
N VAL A 18 1.23 2.61 -0.52
CA VAL A 18 1.13 3.02 -1.91
C VAL A 18 0.22 2.06 -2.66
N GLU A 19 -0.95 2.55 -3.07
CA GLU A 19 -1.83 1.83 -3.99
C GLU A 19 -1.36 2.09 -5.42
N THR A 20 -1.06 1.03 -6.16
CA THR A 20 -0.73 1.08 -7.58
C THR A 20 -1.64 0.16 -8.35
N CYS A 21 -2.21 0.66 -9.45
CA CYS A 21 -2.88 -0.19 -10.42
C CYS A 21 -2.00 -1.38 -10.84
N GLN A 22 -2.61 -2.55 -10.94
CA GLN A 22 -1.96 -3.82 -11.33
C GLN A 22 -2.82 -4.54 -12.37
N ASN A 23 -2.26 -5.55 -13.01
CA ASN A 23 -2.88 -6.30 -14.11
C ASN A 23 -3.37 -5.36 -15.23
N CYS A 24 -2.54 -4.37 -15.61
CA CYS A 24 -2.96 -3.33 -16.57
C CYS A 24 -3.37 -3.87 -17.94
N ALA A 25 -2.87 -5.03 -18.33
CA ALA A 25 -3.26 -5.70 -19.57
C ALA A 25 -4.75 -6.06 -19.61
N GLU A 26 -5.35 -6.44 -18.48
CA GLU A 26 -6.76 -6.87 -18.40
C GLU A 26 -7.75 -5.72 -18.65
N HIS A 27 -7.29 -4.48 -18.47
CA HIS A 27 -8.07 -3.27 -18.72
C HIS A 27 -7.37 -2.33 -19.71
N GLY A 28 -6.46 -2.86 -20.53
CA GLY A 28 -5.71 -2.10 -21.53
C GLY A 28 -6.50 -1.77 -22.80
N TRP A 29 -7.65 -2.40 -23.01
CA TRP A 29 -8.47 -2.19 -24.21
C TRP A 29 -9.02 -0.76 -24.33
N ASN A 30 -9.25 -0.09 -23.20
CA ASN A 30 -9.74 1.29 -23.13
C ASN A 30 -8.88 2.22 -22.26
N THR A 31 -7.79 1.72 -21.67
CA THR A 31 -6.86 2.53 -20.88
C THR A 31 -5.46 2.48 -21.47
N ARG A 32 -4.72 3.59 -21.41
CA ARG A 32 -3.29 3.63 -21.75
C ARG A 32 -2.41 3.30 -20.53
N HIS A 33 -2.91 2.48 -19.62
CA HIS A 33 -2.18 2.11 -18.40
C HIS A 33 -1.03 1.19 -18.74
N ASP A 34 0.13 1.49 -18.16
CA ASP A 34 1.36 0.71 -18.31
C ASP A 34 1.86 0.37 -16.91
N GLU A 35 1.77 -0.91 -16.56
CA GLU A 35 2.13 -1.41 -15.23
C GLU A 35 3.62 -1.19 -14.91
N ALA A 36 4.48 -1.18 -15.93
CA ALA A 36 5.89 -0.89 -15.75
C ALA A 36 6.09 0.54 -15.23
N LYS A 37 5.30 1.50 -15.72
CA LYS A 37 5.32 2.89 -15.22
C LYS A 37 4.83 3.00 -13.78
N TYR A 38 3.75 2.31 -13.41
CA TYR A 38 3.30 2.27 -12.01
C TYR A 38 4.39 1.70 -11.09
N THR A 39 5.06 0.64 -11.53
CA THR A 39 6.18 0.02 -10.81
C THR A 39 7.39 0.96 -10.70
N GLU A 40 7.72 1.69 -11.77
CA GLU A 40 8.81 2.66 -11.76
C GLU A 40 8.50 3.85 -10.83
N PHE A 41 7.29 4.41 -10.91
CA PHE A 41 6.87 5.50 -10.03
C PHE A 41 6.85 5.05 -8.57
N PHE A 42 6.38 3.84 -8.27
CA PHE A 42 6.45 3.27 -6.94
C PHE A 42 7.90 3.25 -6.42
N LYS A 43 8.84 2.74 -7.21
CA LYS A 43 10.27 2.70 -6.82
C LYS A 43 10.82 4.09 -6.53
N LYS A 44 10.52 5.08 -7.38
CA LYS A 44 10.96 6.47 -7.18
C LYS A 44 10.38 7.09 -5.91
N VAL A 45 9.08 6.92 -5.68
CA VAL A 45 8.41 7.43 -4.48
C VAL A 45 8.92 6.75 -3.23
N ALA A 46 9.05 5.42 -3.23
CA ALA A 46 9.58 4.67 -2.10
C ALA A 46 11.01 5.12 -1.75
N ALA A 47 11.88 5.28 -2.76
CA ALA A 47 13.24 5.78 -2.54
C ALA A 47 13.25 7.19 -1.93
N ALA A 48 12.41 8.10 -2.45
CA ALA A 48 12.33 9.47 -1.94
C ALA A 48 11.76 9.55 -0.50
N ILE A 49 10.85 8.65 -0.13
CA ILE A 49 10.34 8.52 1.24
C ILE A 49 11.45 8.02 2.17
N ILE A 50 12.14 6.93 1.80
CA ILE A 50 13.24 6.37 2.60
C ILE A 50 14.39 7.36 2.79
N GLU A 51 14.75 8.11 1.74
CA GLU A 51 15.77 9.15 1.82
C GLU A 51 15.45 10.19 2.92
N ARG A 52 14.18 10.55 3.08
CA ARG A 52 13.73 11.56 4.05
C ARG A 52 13.39 10.97 5.42
N ILE A 53 12.93 9.73 5.45
CA ILE A 53 12.47 9.01 6.64
C ILE A 53 13.07 7.59 6.59
N PRO A 54 14.33 7.42 7.01
CA PRO A 54 15.06 6.16 6.83
C PRO A 54 14.44 4.93 7.51
N ASN A 55 13.64 5.15 8.55
CA ASN A 55 12.93 4.10 9.29
C ASN A 55 11.50 3.86 8.78
N ALA A 56 11.09 4.50 7.68
CA ALA A 56 9.79 4.27 7.10
C ALA A 56 9.69 2.88 6.46
N ILE A 57 8.51 2.28 6.56
CA ILE A 57 8.14 1.06 5.87
C ILE A 57 7.18 1.46 4.74
N ILE A 58 7.43 1.00 3.52
CA ILE A 58 6.57 1.29 2.37
C ILE A 58 5.92 -0.01 1.92
N MET A 59 4.60 -0.03 1.91
CA MET A 59 3.79 -1.18 1.51
C MET A 59 3.08 -0.90 0.19
N LYS A 60 3.22 -1.79 -0.79
CA LYS A 60 2.56 -1.68 -2.10
C LYS A 60 1.33 -2.58 -2.14
N ASN A 61 0.15 -2.00 -2.35
CA ASN A 61 -1.13 -2.73 -2.38
C ASN A 61 -1.34 -3.64 -1.16
N GLN A 62 -0.77 -3.28 -0.01
CA GLN A 62 -0.87 -4.05 1.23
C GLN A 62 -1.19 -3.09 2.37
N ILE A 63 -2.24 -3.41 3.12
CA ILE A 63 -2.75 -2.56 4.19
C ILE A 63 -2.44 -3.22 5.53
N PRO A 64 -1.69 -2.57 6.44
CA PRO A 64 -1.52 -3.07 7.79
C PRO A 64 -2.86 -3.40 8.44
N LYS A 65 -2.99 -4.54 9.13
CA LYS A 65 -4.25 -4.88 9.84
C LYS A 65 -4.63 -3.79 10.86
N ALA A 66 -3.64 -3.14 11.48
CA ALA A 66 -3.83 -2.02 12.39
C ALA A 66 -4.48 -0.77 11.74
N TYR A 67 -4.49 -0.68 10.41
CA TYR A 67 -5.05 0.45 9.66
C TYR A 67 -6.50 0.19 9.22
N LEU A 68 -7.06 -0.98 9.52
CA LEU A 68 -8.44 -1.34 9.20
C LEU A 68 -9.50 -0.35 9.73
N PRO A 69 -9.34 0.30 10.90
CA PRO A 69 -10.32 1.28 11.37
C PRO A 69 -10.39 2.58 10.53
N PHE A 70 -9.44 2.81 9.62
CA PHE A 70 -9.44 4.00 8.78
C PHE A 70 -10.26 3.78 7.51
N GLU A 71 -11.25 4.64 7.26
CA GLU A 71 -12.19 4.53 6.13
C GLU A 71 -11.55 4.62 4.73
N LEU A 72 -10.30 5.09 4.65
CA LEU A 72 -9.58 5.22 3.39
C LEU A 72 -9.37 3.87 2.68
N TYR A 73 -9.16 2.81 3.45
CA TYR A 73 -8.71 1.52 2.91
C TYR A 73 -9.89 0.62 2.58
N ASN A 74 -10.08 0.37 1.28
CA ASN A 74 -11.18 -0.43 0.73
C ASN A 74 -10.64 -1.55 -0.18
N ASN A 75 -11.51 -2.47 -0.57
CA ASN A 75 -11.20 -3.61 -1.46
C ASN A 75 -10.12 -4.54 -0.91
N LEU A 76 -10.19 -4.84 0.38
CA LEU A 76 -9.28 -5.76 1.04
C LEU A 76 -9.65 -7.20 0.69
N VAL A 77 -8.63 -8.01 0.39
CA VAL A 77 -8.79 -9.47 0.29
C VAL A 77 -8.89 -10.01 1.71
N PRO A 78 -10.00 -10.72 2.05
CA PRO A 78 -10.12 -11.36 3.35
C PRO A 78 -8.92 -12.24 3.65
N ASN A 79 -8.41 -12.15 4.89
CA ASN A 79 -7.27 -12.92 5.33
C ASN A 79 -7.42 -13.31 6.80
N GLU A 80 -7.65 -14.60 7.05
CA GLU A 80 -7.82 -15.18 8.38
C GLU A 80 -6.48 -15.57 9.04
N ASP A 81 -5.36 -15.50 8.30
CA ASP A 81 -4.04 -15.81 8.85
C ASP A 81 -3.58 -14.73 9.84
N GLU A 82 -3.64 -15.03 11.13
CA GLU A 82 -3.17 -14.16 12.21
C GLU A 82 -1.67 -13.85 12.13
N SER A 83 -0.87 -14.70 11.49
CA SER A 83 0.57 -14.49 11.35
C SER A 83 0.93 -13.43 10.30
N MET A 84 -0.01 -13.09 9.39
CA MET A 84 0.19 -12.06 8.38
C MET A 84 -0.26 -10.69 8.92
N PRO A 85 0.64 -9.69 9.02
CA PRO A 85 0.33 -8.40 9.65
C PRO A 85 -0.40 -7.41 8.72
N TYR A 86 -0.78 -7.84 7.52
CA TYR A 86 -1.45 -7.02 6.52
C TYR A 86 -2.55 -7.78 5.79
N PHE A 87 -3.46 -7.01 5.18
CA PHE A 87 -4.36 -7.47 4.13
C PHE A 87 -3.76 -7.13 2.77
N GLN A 88 -3.95 -8.01 1.79
CA GLN A 88 -3.73 -7.65 0.40
C GLN A 88 -4.87 -6.74 -0.05
N GLN A 89 -4.56 -5.69 -0.80
CA GLN A 89 -5.55 -4.82 -1.43
C GLN A 89 -5.70 -5.19 -2.91
N VAL A 90 -6.94 -5.21 -3.40
CA VAL A 90 -7.23 -5.16 -4.83
C VAL A 90 -7.22 -3.68 -5.24
N PRO A 91 -6.18 -3.20 -5.94
CA PRO A 91 -6.05 -1.79 -6.28
C PRO A 91 -7.10 -1.38 -7.32
N ARG A 92 -7.51 -0.13 -7.26
CA ARG A 92 -8.44 0.46 -8.24
C ARG A 92 -7.74 0.65 -9.58
N THR A 93 -8.50 0.46 -10.66
CA THR A 93 -8.01 0.70 -12.02
C THR A 93 -7.55 2.15 -12.18
N GLY A 94 -6.30 2.34 -12.58
CA GLY A 94 -5.70 3.67 -12.80
C GLY A 94 -5.16 4.37 -11.55
N ALA A 95 -5.27 3.76 -10.37
CA ALA A 95 -4.85 4.35 -9.11
C ALA A 95 -3.32 4.46 -8.99
N PHE A 96 -2.88 5.62 -8.50
CA PHE A 96 -1.56 5.79 -7.90
C PHE A 96 -1.75 6.70 -6.68
N GLU A 97 -1.82 6.10 -5.51
CA GLU A 97 -2.27 6.77 -4.29
C GLU A 97 -1.24 6.53 -3.19
N VAL A 98 -0.87 7.58 -2.47
CA VAL A 98 0.06 7.50 -1.35
C VAL A 98 -0.67 7.93 -0.09
N SER A 99 -0.60 7.12 0.96
CA SER A 99 -1.28 7.41 2.22
C SER A 99 -0.44 7.04 3.43
N TYR A 100 -0.75 7.67 4.55
CA TYR A 100 -0.13 7.43 5.85
C TYR A 100 -1.20 7.52 6.94
N LYS A 101 -1.39 6.44 7.72
CA LYS A 101 -2.37 6.35 8.82
C LYS A 101 -3.78 6.87 8.44
N GLY A 102 -4.30 6.42 7.29
CA GLY A 102 -5.62 6.83 6.81
C GLY A 102 -5.69 8.22 6.18
N LEU A 103 -4.59 8.99 6.19
CA LEU A 103 -4.49 10.27 5.48
C LEU A 103 -3.99 10.05 4.06
N LEU A 104 -4.76 10.51 3.07
CA LEU A 104 -4.34 10.53 1.67
C LEU A 104 -3.36 11.69 1.44
N VAL A 105 -2.11 11.36 1.15
CA VAL A 105 -1.01 12.32 0.92
C VAL A 105 -0.96 12.74 -0.55
N PHE A 106 -1.14 11.79 -1.46
CA PHE A 106 -1.18 12.03 -2.90
C PHE A 106 -2.23 11.15 -3.55
N SER A 107 -2.89 11.68 -4.56
CA SER A 107 -3.90 10.96 -5.33
C SER A 107 -3.81 11.33 -6.80
N LYS A 108 -3.52 10.35 -7.65
CA LYS A 108 -3.61 10.54 -9.10
C LYS A 108 -5.07 10.72 -9.52
N MET A 109 -6.00 10.04 -8.87
CA MET A 109 -7.41 10.04 -9.29
C MET A 109 -8.19 11.30 -8.88
N LYS A 110 -7.63 12.16 -8.02
CA LYS A 110 -8.21 13.45 -7.64
C LYS A 110 -7.55 14.65 -8.33
N GLY A 111 -6.52 14.43 -9.13
CA GLY A 111 -5.75 15.47 -9.83
C GLY A 111 -6.19 15.69 -11.28
#